data_AF-A0A7W8JUH5-F1
#
_entry.id   AF-A0A7W8JUH5-F1
#
_cell.length_a   1.000
_cell.length_b   1.000
_cell.length_c   1.000
_cell.angle_alpha   90.00
_cell.angle_beta   90.00
_cell.angle_gamma   90.00
#
_symmetry.space_group_name_H-M   'P 1'
#
loop_
_entity.id
_entity.type
_entity.pdbx_description
1 polymer ?
#
loop_
_entity_poly.entity_id
_entity_poly.type
_entity_poly.pdbx_seq_one_letter_code
_entity_poly.pdbx_strand_id
1 'polypeptide(L)'
;MDITNRLLVTIPAAATPEERLNHLRQAIFAALEDGTLTVAELQALREARVALGISALQARTLRAEVYHAALLRAQEDDRLSSEELETLNQILLFFNTLRDER
;
A
#
# COMPACT_ATOMS: atom_id res chain seq x y z
N MET A 1 12.71 -0.36 -14.04
CA MET A 1 12.46 -0.98 -12.73
C MET A 1 11.48 -0.09 -12.02
N ASP A 2 10.32 -0.64 -11.69
CA ASP A 2 9.22 0.09 -11.05
C ASP A 2 9.62 0.65 -9.67
N ILE A 3 9.19 1.86 -9.34
CA ILE A 3 9.56 2.55 -8.09
C ILE A 3 9.00 1.76 -6.90
N THR A 4 7.77 1.25 -7.03
CA THR A 4 7.09 0.41 -6.04
C THR A 4 7.91 -0.86 -5.75
N ASN A 5 8.36 -1.55 -6.80
CA ASN A 5 9.13 -2.78 -6.67
C ASN A 5 10.50 -2.52 -6.03
N ARG A 6 11.14 -1.40 -6.39
CA ARG A 6 12.41 -1.00 -5.77
C ARG A 6 12.25 -0.73 -4.26
N LEU A 7 11.17 -0.06 -3.85
CA LEU A 7 10.89 0.23 -2.43
C LEU A 7 10.60 -1.03 -1.61
N LEU A 8 9.92 -2.03 -2.20
CA LEU A 8 9.58 -3.28 -1.52
C LEU A 8 10.75 -4.24 -1.39
N VAL A 9 11.65 -4.29 -2.38
CA VAL A 9 12.82 -5.19 -2.40
C VAL A 9 13.96 -4.68 -1.48
N THR A 10 13.99 -3.39 -1.14
CA THR A 10 15.09 -2.79 -0.37
C THR A 10 14.91 -2.79 1.15
N ILE A 11 13.93 -3.50 1.72
CA ILE A 11 13.77 -3.51 3.19
C ILE A 11 14.93 -4.30 3.83
N PRO A 12 15.83 -3.67 4.60
CA PRO A 12 16.92 -4.38 5.25
C PRO A 12 16.36 -5.41 6.24
N ALA A 13 16.96 -6.61 6.30
CA ALA A 13 16.56 -7.63 7.27
C ALA A 13 16.67 -7.14 8.73
N ALA A 14 17.55 -6.16 9.00
CA ALA A 14 17.74 -5.52 10.30
C ALA A 14 16.77 -4.35 10.59
N ALA A 15 15.90 -3.98 9.64
CA ALA A 15 15.00 -2.85 9.81
C ALA A 15 14.02 -3.10 10.96
N THR A 16 13.82 -2.08 11.79
CA THR A 16 12.81 -2.04 12.85
C THR A 16 11.41 -2.16 12.25
N PRO A 17 10.40 -2.62 13.02
CA PRO A 17 9.01 -2.66 12.56
C PRO A 17 8.47 -1.32 12.04
N GLU A 18 8.98 -0.20 12.54
CA GLU A 18 8.59 1.15 12.13
C GLU A 18 9.17 1.55 10.77
N GLU A 19 10.45 1.28 10.52
CA GLU A 19 11.09 1.51 9.21
C GLU A 19 10.42 0.66 8.13
N ARG A 20 10.18 -0.60 8.47
CA ARG A 20 9.40 -1.58 7.73
C ARG A 20 8.01 -1.06 7.35
N LEU A 21 7.30 -0.45 8.30
CA LEU A 21 6.00 0.18 8.07
C LEU A 21 6.10 1.40 7.15
N ASN A 22 7.13 2.22 7.32
CA ASN A 22 7.39 3.39 6.48
C ASN A 22 7.70 3.01 5.02
N HIS A 23 8.46 1.94 4.79
CA HIS A 23 8.71 1.43 3.44
C HIS A 23 7.43 0.93 2.77
N LEU A 24 6.59 0.18 3.51
CA LEU A 24 5.28 -0.25 3.01
C LEU A 24 4.39 0.94 2.66
N ARG A 25 4.36 1.96 3.53
CA ARG A 25 3.65 3.22 3.29
C ARG A 25 4.14 3.85 1.99
N GLN A 26 5.44 4.10 1.84
CA GLN A 26 6.01 4.72 0.65
C GLN A 26 5.68 3.96 -0.63
N ALA A 27 5.75 2.63 -0.63
CA ALA A 27 5.40 1.82 -1.80
C ALA A 27 3.93 1.99 -2.21
N ILE A 28 3.00 1.99 -1.24
CA ILE A 28 1.58 2.16 -1.53
C ILE A 28 1.29 3.57 -2.06
N PHE A 29 1.91 4.59 -1.49
CA PHE A 29 1.75 5.97 -1.96
C PHE A 29 2.33 6.17 -3.36
N ALA A 30 3.48 5.56 -3.67
CA ALA A 30 4.04 5.57 -5.02
C ALA A 30 3.10 4.91 -6.03
N ALA A 31 2.50 3.78 -5.68
CA ALA A 31 1.56 3.10 -6.58
C ALA A 31 0.24 3.85 -6.77
N LEU A 32 -0.21 4.62 -5.78
CA LEU A 32 -1.33 5.55 -5.94
C LEU A 32 -0.97 6.73 -6.84
N GLU A 33 0.27 7.20 -6.77
CA GLU A 33 0.75 8.32 -7.59
C GLU A 33 0.90 7.93 -9.06
N ASP A 34 1.36 6.70 -9.32
CA ASP A 34 1.51 6.14 -10.67
C ASP A 34 0.16 5.70 -11.28
N GLY A 35 -0.91 5.61 -10.46
CA GLY A 35 -2.26 5.23 -10.89
C GLY A 35 -2.41 3.75 -11.26
N THR A 36 -1.31 3.01 -11.36
CA THR A 36 -1.27 1.58 -11.68
C THR A 36 -0.65 0.75 -10.57
N LEU A 37 -1.27 -0.40 -10.29
CA LEU A 37 -0.72 -1.44 -9.43
C LEU A 37 -0.67 -2.75 -10.20
N THR A 38 0.54 -3.19 -10.53
CA THR A 38 0.75 -4.44 -11.24
C THR A 38 0.54 -5.64 -10.32
N VAL A 39 0.26 -6.81 -10.91
CA VAL A 39 0.14 -8.07 -10.17
C VAL A 39 1.42 -8.38 -9.36
N ALA A 40 2.60 -8.06 -9.92
CA ALA A 40 3.87 -8.25 -9.25
C ALA A 40 4.03 -7.36 -8.01
N GLU A 41 3.57 -6.11 -8.07
CA GLU A 41 3.60 -5.19 -6.93
C GLU A 41 2.58 -5.56 -5.85
N LEU A 42 1.39 -6.00 -6.25
CA LEU A 42 0.40 -6.59 -5.35
C LEU A 42 0.98 -7.80 -4.61
N GLN A 43 1.71 -8.66 -5.32
CA GLN A 43 2.33 -9.84 -4.74
C GLN A 43 3.50 -9.46 -3.81
N ALA A 44 4.33 -8.50 -4.21
CA ALA A 44 5.39 -7.97 -3.36
C ALA A 44 4.84 -7.28 -2.09
N LEU A 45 3.70 -6.59 -2.16
CA LEU A 45 3.00 -6.03 -1.00
C LEU A 45 2.51 -7.14 -0.05
N ARG A 46 2.00 -8.25 -0.59
CA ARG A 46 1.60 -9.44 0.20
C ARG A 46 2.79 -10.13 0.85
N GLU A 47 3.90 -10.27 0.15
CA GLU A 47 5.12 -10.87 0.71
C GLU A 47 5.73 -9.97 1.79
N ALA A 48 5.79 -8.66 1.54
CA ALA A 48 6.18 -7.66 2.53
C ALA A 48 5.27 -7.78 3.76
N ARG A 49 3.95 -7.84 3.61
CA ARG A 49 3.00 -8.03 4.72
C ARG A 49 3.36 -9.21 5.63
N VAL A 50 3.62 -10.38 5.03
CA VAL A 50 3.98 -11.61 5.77
C VAL A 50 5.31 -11.43 6.50
N ALA A 51 6.28 -10.77 5.85
CA ALA A 51 7.59 -10.51 6.45
C ALA A 51 7.58 -9.40 7.53
N LEU A 52 6.61 -8.50 7.49
CA LEU A 52 6.54 -7.29 8.32
C LEU A 52 5.88 -7.54 9.69
N GLY A 53 5.01 -8.55 9.81
CA GLY A 53 4.35 -8.87 11.09
C GLY A 53 3.51 -7.71 11.65
N ILE A 54 2.95 -6.87 10.77
CA ILE A 54 2.19 -5.68 11.15
C ILE A 54 0.95 -6.03 11.95
N SER A 55 0.72 -5.28 13.03
CA SER A 55 -0.48 -5.44 13.86
C SER A 55 -1.74 -5.01 13.12
N ALA A 56 -2.89 -5.59 13.51
CA ALA A 56 -4.20 -5.19 12.97
C ALA A 56 -4.51 -3.70 13.16
N LEU A 57 -3.97 -3.06 14.20
CA LEU A 57 -4.11 -1.63 14.42
C LEU A 57 -3.32 -0.82 13.38
N GLN A 58 -2.04 -1.14 13.16
CA GLN A 58 -1.20 -0.48 12.17
C GLN A 58 -1.79 -0.61 10.75
N ALA A 59 -2.30 -1.79 10.42
CA ALA A 59 -3.01 -2.04 9.17
C ALA A 59 -4.23 -1.13 8.97
N ARG A 60 -5.05 -0.96 10.02
CA ARG A 60 -6.22 -0.07 9.96
C ARG A 60 -5.82 1.40 9.80
N THR A 61 -4.78 1.84 10.50
CA THR A 61 -4.25 3.20 10.38
C THR A 61 -3.76 3.47 8.95
N LEU A 62 -2.93 2.59 8.40
CA LEU A 62 -2.44 2.69 7.01
C LEU A 62 -3.57 2.73 5.99
N ARG A 63 -4.60 1.89 6.17
CA ARG A 63 -5.77 1.92 5.31
C ARG A 63 -6.49 3.28 5.34
N ALA A 64 -6.65 3.86 6.52
CA ALA A 64 -7.28 5.16 6.66
C ALA A 64 -6.44 6.28 6.02
N GLU A 65 -5.11 6.25 6.20
CA GLU A 65 -4.18 7.18 5.56
C GLU A 65 -4.28 7.12 4.03
N VAL A 66 -4.24 5.91 3.47
CA VAL A 66 -4.34 5.67 2.02
C VAL A 66 -5.67 6.17 1.45
N TYR A 67 -6.78 5.86 2.11
CA TYR A 67 -8.09 6.30 1.66
C TYR A 67 -8.22 7.83 1.71
N HIS A 68 -7.68 8.46 2.76
CA HIS A 68 -7.69 9.91 2.88
C HIS A 68 -6.83 10.59 1.81
N ALA A 69 -5.66 10.03 1.50
CA ALA A 69 -4.80 10.55 0.43
C ALA A 69 -5.45 10.45 -0.95
N ALA A 70 -6.09 9.32 -1.24
CA ALA A 70 -6.83 9.15 -2.50
C ALA A 70 -8.00 10.14 -2.60
N LEU A 71 -8.71 10.40 -1.50
CA LEU A 71 -9.77 11.41 -1.46
C LEU A 71 -9.25 12.84 -1.67
N LEU A 72 -8.10 13.19 -1.09
CA LEU A 72 -7.50 14.51 -1.29
C LEU A 72 -7.11 14.74 -2.76
N ARG A 73 -6.48 13.73 -3.40
CA ARG A 73 -6.17 13.80 -4.84
C ARG A 73 -7.43 13.92 -5.69
N ALA A 74 -8.48 13.17 -5.35
CA ALA A 74 -9.78 13.27 -6.01
C ALA A 74 -10.39 14.68 -5.92
N GLN A 75 -10.15 15.39 -4.81
CA GLN A 75 -10.59 16.77 -4.62
C GLN A 75 -9.74 17.78 -5.39
N GLU A 76 -8.44 17.50 -5.58
CA GLU A 76 -7.53 18.37 -6.34
C GLU A 76 -7.75 18.26 -7.86
N ASP A 77 -7.99 17.06 -8.37
CA ASP A 77 -8.18 16.79 -9.81
C ASP A 77 -9.66 16.74 -10.25
N ASP A 78 -10.59 17.02 -9.32
CA ASP A 78 -12.06 17.03 -9.48
C ASP A 78 -12.66 15.68 -9.94
N ARG A 79 -11.87 14.61 -9.93
CA ARG A 79 -12.24 13.22 -10.25
C ARG A 79 -11.13 12.24 -9.89
N LEU A 80 -11.51 11.01 -9.56
CA LEU A 80 -10.62 9.85 -9.68
C LEU A 80 -10.83 9.21 -11.05
N SER A 81 -9.75 8.95 -11.77
CA SER A 81 -9.81 8.10 -12.96
C SER A 81 -10.25 6.68 -12.58
N SER A 82 -10.75 5.92 -13.56
CA SER A 82 -11.12 4.53 -13.34
C SER A 82 -9.93 3.68 -12.88
N GLU A 83 -8.73 4.00 -13.35
CA GLU A 83 -7.48 3.32 -13.00
C GLU A 83 -7.09 3.58 -11.53
N GLU A 84 -7.17 4.82 -11.06
CA GLU A 84 -6.92 5.16 -9.65
C GLU A 84 -7.96 4.55 -8.71
N LEU A 85 -9.23 4.47 -9.14
CA LEU A 85 -10.31 3.81 -8.40
C LEU A 85 -10.08 2.30 -8.28
N GLU A 86 -9.68 1.65 -9.37
CA GLU A 86 -9.31 0.23 -9.41
C GLU A 86 -8.12 -0.03 -8.47
N THR A 87 -7.07 0.78 -8.58
CA THR A 87 -5.86 0.72 -7.74
C THR A 87 -6.21 0.90 -6.25
N LEU A 88 -7.02 1.91 -5.92
CA LEU A 88 -7.50 2.13 -4.55
C LEU A 88 -8.28 0.92 -4.05
N ASN A 89 -9.21 0.36 -4.84
CA ASN A 89 -9.97 -0.82 -4.45
C ASN A 89 -9.07 -2.03 -4.19
N GLN A 90 -8.06 -2.27 -5.03
CA GLN A 90 -7.10 -3.36 -4.84
C GLN A 90 -6.31 -3.19 -3.53
N ILE A 91 -5.87 -1.98 -3.21
CA ILE A 91 -5.17 -1.68 -1.94
C ILE A 91 -6.11 -1.86 -0.74
N LEU A 92 -7.37 -1.40 -0.83
CA LEU A 92 -8.35 -1.56 0.25
C LEU A 92 -8.70 -3.04 0.50
N LEU A 93 -8.81 -3.84 -0.57
CA LEU A 93 -9.00 -5.28 -0.48
C LEU A 93 -7.79 -5.96 0.16
N PHE A 94 -6.56 -5.55 -0.21
CA PHE A 94 -5.34 -5.99 0.46
C PHE A 94 -5.40 -5.76 1.97
N PHE A 95 -5.81 -4.57 2.43
CA PHE A 95 -5.96 -4.31 3.86
C PHE A 95 -7.14 -5.05 4.52
N ASN A 96 -8.21 -5.36 3.77
CA ASN A 96 -9.36 -6.11 4.31
C ASN A 96 -9.03 -7.59 4.55
N THR A 97 -8.15 -8.20 3.74
CA THR A 97 -7.70 -9.58 3.99
C THR A 97 -7.00 -9.75 5.33
N LEU A 98 -6.56 -8.66 5.98
CA LEU A 98 -6.01 -8.66 7.35
C LEU A 98 -7.07 -8.94 8.44
N ARG A 99 -8.36 -9.01 8.08
CA ARG A 99 -9.46 -9.24 9.01
C ARG A 99 -9.91 -10.71 9.07
N ASP A 100 -9.65 -11.49 8.03
CA ASP A 100 -10.21 -12.84 7.84
C ASP A 100 -9.25 -13.99 8.21
N GLU A 101 -7.98 -13.72 8.53
CA GLU A 101 -7.08 -14.72 9.13
C GLU A 101 -7.36 -14.79 10.64
N ARG A 102 -8.50 -15.41 11.00
CA ARG A 102 -8.87 -15.81 12.36
C ARG A 102 -8.73 -17.31 12.56
#